data_AF-A0A5J4YZB9-F1
#
_entry.id   AF-A0A5J4YZB9-F1
#
_cell.length_a   1.000
_cell.length_b   1.000
_cell.length_c   1.000
_cell.angle_alpha   90.00
_cell.angle_beta   90.00
_cell.angle_gamma   90.00
#
_symmetry.space_group_name_H-M   'P 1'
#
loop_
_entity.id
_entity.type
_entity.pdbx_description
1 polymer ?
#
loop_
_entity_poly.entity_id
_entity_poly.type
_entity_poly.pdbx_seq_one_letter_code
_entity_poly.pdbx_strand_id
1 'polypeptide(L)'
;MKLIQFSMKSSWATIEVRFELASNRCTSGRRLRRSRNSRRSSSMTWVSAAVRRQLRSLRISRGDVRAFASHGADVNVRDVASLGACKIGPDGMKNGNWRFPYQEHTLKQSVALPPEVYAAREVFEIEKQTLWRNAWQFVTHESELLPSEDEASTESSTFKTFELLGYPLVAVRDGRSKTYSAFHNVCRHRAGPLEWPGSAGCLGQHGLRCKYHGWMYDLNGQLRAAPNFGDAAGFRKSDYPLLRVDMEQFRGFLLMRLIGAAAAESASVGHSAKSSFRDQYRDLVAYVAELSLERFKLHGHTSHHVACNWKVMAENYLEGYHIPTIHPALSKEMGGSLDHYEVKVHDGFVTHHIKSDTSMAHTGLWVYIWPNAAINMYKSGLSLERWIPVDEKNMRVEYLNFFDETASSEEISAAQAGTGTLTQEDANICEAVQQNLNSSGVYSAGRLSPRHEMGVHYFQSLYRANVPMESVYASSSTVRAEA
;
A
#
# COMPACT_ATOMS: atom_id res chain seq x y z
N MET A 1 7.02 -26.58 -36.48
CA MET A 1 7.37 -26.87 -35.07
C MET A 1 8.59 -27.79 -35.09
N LYS A 2 9.72 -27.35 -34.55
CA LYS A 2 10.89 -28.22 -34.35
C LYS A 2 10.91 -28.64 -32.88
N LEU A 3 10.92 -29.95 -32.66
CA LEU A 3 11.07 -30.58 -31.36
C LEU A 3 12.57 -30.59 -31.01
N ILE A 4 12.97 -30.04 -29.86
CA ILE A 4 14.37 -30.10 -29.42
C ILE A 4 14.41 -30.66 -27.99
N GLN A 5 14.83 -31.93 -27.92
CA GLN A 5 15.41 -32.65 -26.77
C GLN A 5 14.48 -33.24 -25.69
N PHE A 6 14.78 -34.50 -25.33
CA PHE A 6 14.16 -35.34 -24.29
C PHE A 6 15.24 -35.71 -23.26
N SER A 7 14.92 -35.66 -21.97
CA SER A 7 15.71 -36.29 -20.90
C SER A 7 14.78 -36.77 -19.80
N MET A 8 14.82 -38.07 -19.49
CA MET A 8 14.12 -38.68 -18.36
C MET A 8 15.11 -38.94 -17.22
N LYS A 9 14.84 -38.42 -16.03
CA LYS A 9 15.29 -39.00 -14.76
C LYS A 9 14.09 -39.14 -13.82
N SER A 10 14.18 -40.17 -13.00
CA SER A 10 13.13 -40.91 -12.29
C SER A 10 12.25 -40.14 -11.31
N SER A 11 11.03 -40.68 -11.19
CA SER A 11 9.99 -40.56 -10.14
C SER A 11 9.48 -39.15 -9.81
N TRP A 12 8.22 -38.92 -10.25
CA TRP A 12 7.37 -37.73 -10.09
C TRP A 12 7.68 -36.57 -11.05
N ALA A 13 7.07 -36.59 -12.25
CA ALA A 13 7.22 -35.52 -13.24
C ALA A 13 5.88 -34.86 -13.58
N THR A 14 5.78 -33.58 -13.23
CA THR A 14 4.85 -32.59 -13.82
C THR A 14 5.26 -32.35 -15.27
N ILE A 15 4.30 -32.40 -16.22
CA ILE A 15 4.56 -32.11 -17.62
C ILE A 15 4.37 -30.60 -17.86
N GLU A 16 5.46 -29.87 -18.05
CA GLU A 16 5.42 -28.48 -18.52
C GLU A 16 5.50 -28.47 -20.07
N VAL A 17 4.46 -27.93 -20.73
CA VAL A 17 4.48 -27.68 -22.18
C VAL A 17 4.55 -26.17 -22.39
N ARG A 18 5.72 -25.66 -22.79
CA ARG A 18 5.87 -24.25 -23.20
C ARG A 18 5.57 -24.08 -24.69
N PHE A 19 4.70 -23.13 -25.01
CA PHE A 19 4.50 -22.63 -26.36
C PHE A 19 5.14 -21.25 -26.47
N GLU A 20 6.02 -21.07 -27.45
CA GLU A 20 6.58 -19.77 -27.80
C GLU A 20 5.74 -19.17 -28.93
N LEU A 21 5.05 -18.05 -28.66
CA LEU A 21 4.35 -17.28 -29.68
C LEU A 21 5.36 -16.41 -30.42
N ALA A 22 5.60 -16.74 -31.68
CA ALA A 22 6.39 -15.90 -32.57
C ALA A 22 5.71 -14.53 -32.75
N SER A 23 6.46 -13.48 -32.45
CA SER A 23 6.08 -12.08 -32.68
C SER A 23 5.94 -11.80 -34.17
N ASN A 24 4.84 -11.14 -34.58
CA ASN A 24 4.72 -10.56 -35.90
C ASN A 24 4.75 -9.03 -35.81
N ARG A 25 5.65 -8.46 -36.62
CA ARG A 25 5.96 -7.04 -36.76
C ARG A 25 4.81 -6.25 -37.39
N CYS A 26 4.82 -4.96 -37.08
CA CYS A 26 4.17 -3.88 -37.80
C CYS A 26 4.28 -4.01 -39.33
N THR A 27 3.15 -3.85 -40.03
CA THR A 27 3.11 -3.17 -41.33
C THR A 27 1.83 -2.33 -41.46
N SER A 28 2.02 -1.19 -42.10
CA SER A 28 1.14 -0.05 -42.37
C SER A 28 -0.18 -0.33 -43.11
N GLY A 29 -1.20 0.44 -42.74
CA GLY A 29 -2.05 1.23 -43.66
C GLY A 29 -2.98 0.52 -44.66
N ARG A 30 -4.30 0.59 -44.41
CA ARG A 30 -5.30 1.29 -45.26
C ARG A 30 -6.73 1.04 -44.77
N ARG A 31 -7.53 2.11 -44.77
CA ARG A 31 -8.99 2.12 -44.62
C ARG A 31 -9.63 1.23 -45.69
N LEU A 32 -10.67 0.48 -45.33
CA LEU A 32 -11.81 0.22 -46.22
C LEU A 32 -13.10 -0.12 -45.45
N ARG A 33 -14.18 0.39 -46.06
CA ARG A 33 -15.58 0.57 -45.65
C ARG A 33 -16.33 -0.63 -45.03
N ARG A 34 -17.31 -0.26 -44.19
CA ARG A 34 -18.52 -1.01 -43.84
C ARG A 34 -19.27 -1.53 -45.09
N SER A 35 -19.75 -2.76 -45.03
CA SER A 35 -21.07 -3.10 -45.58
C SER A 35 -21.76 -4.18 -44.74
N ARG A 36 -23.05 -3.95 -44.46
CA ARG A 36 -24.00 -4.91 -43.92
C ARG A 36 -24.45 -5.84 -45.05
N ASN A 37 -24.49 -7.14 -44.84
CA ASN A 37 -25.71 -7.90 -45.12
C ASN A 37 -25.70 -9.30 -44.50
N SER A 38 -26.91 -9.72 -44.19
CA SER A 38 -27.35 -10.95 -43.56
C SER A 38 -27.21 -12.18 -44.47
N ARG A 39 -27.02 -13.36 -43.89
CA ARG A 39 -27.92 -14.54 -44.01
C ARG A 39 -27.37 -15.74 -43.23
N ARG A 40 -28.31 -16.45 -42.60
CA ARG A 40 -28.15 -17.77 -41.96
C ARG A 40 -27.72 -18.82 -42.99
N SER A 41 -26.78 -19.69 -42.65
CA SER A 41 -26.87 -21.12 -43.00
C SER A 41 -25.99 -21.96 -42.07
N SER A 42 -26.55 -23.08 -41.67
CA SER A 42 -25.99 -24.19 -40.91
C SER A 42 -24.92 -24.96 -41.70
N SER A 43 -23.80 -25.31 -41.06
CA SER A 43 -23.04 -26.52 -41.44
C SER A 43 -22.15 -27.03 -40.30
N MET A 44 -22.24 -28.34 -40.10
CA MET A 44 -21.42 -29.17 -39.23
C MET A 44 -19.99 -29.36 -39.80
N THR A 45 -19.01 -29.21 -38.91
CA THR A 45 -17.70 -29.88 -38.80
C THR A 45 -16.79 -30.13 -40.01
N TRP A 46 -15.52 -29.71 -39.85
CA TRP A 46 -14.33 -30.49 -40.23
C TRP A 46 -13.32 -30.48 -39.08
N VAL A 47 -13.32 -31.53 -38.26
CA VAL A 47 -12.18 -31.88 -37.39
C VAL A 47 -11.34 -32.89 -38.16
N SER A 48 -10.08 -32.53 -38.42
CA SER A 48 -9.15 -33.30 -39.24
C SER A 48 -8.92 -34.72 -38.68
N ALA A 49 -8.62 -35.67 -39.57
CA ALA A 49 -8.39 -37.07 -39.27
C ALA A 49 -7.26 -37.34 -38.25
N ALA A 50 -6.40 -36.35 -37.96
CA ALA A 50 -5.35 -36.43 -36.97
C ALA A 50 -5.87 -36.44 -35.52
N VAL A 51 -6.97 -35.73 -35.23
CA VAL A 51 -7.54 -35.62 -33.87
C VAL A 51 -8.30 -36.90 -33.47
N ARG A 52 -8.87 -37.63 -34.44
CA ARG A 52 -9.59 -38.89 -34.18
C ARG A 52 -8.66 -40.07 -33.87
N ARG A 53 -7.36 -39.97 -34.19
CA ARG A 53 -6.38 -41.03 -33.94
C ARG A 53 -5.75 -40.97 -32.54
N GLN A 54 -5.91 -39.85 -31.83
CA GLN A 54 -5.31 -39.62 -30.51
C GLN A 54 -6.28 -39.83 -29.33
N LEU A 55 -7.59 -39.99 -29.60
CA LEU A 55 -8.63 -40.20 -28.57
C LEU A 55 -9.05 -41.68 -28.41
N ARG A 56 -8.28 -42.63 -28.94
CA ARG A 56 -8.52 -44.09 -28.79
C ARG A 56 -7.66 -44.76 -27.71
N SER A 57 -6.87 -44.02 -26.94
CA SER A 57 -6.02 -44.58 -25.85
C SER A 57 -6.57 -44.35 -24.44
N LEU A 58 -7.76 -43.79 -24.27
CA LEU A 58 -8.41 -43.59 -22.97
C LEU A 58 -9.72 -44.40 -22.95
N ARG A 59 -9.67 -45.60 -22.39
CA ARG A 59 -10.84 -46.48 -22.20
C ARG A 59 -11.84 -45.82 -21.23
N ILE A 60 -12.83 -45.10 -21.75
CA ILE A 60 -14.02 -44.66 -21.01
C ILE A 60 -15.25 -45.11 -21.81
N SER A 61 -16.15 -45.84 -21.17
CA SER A 61 -17.33 -46.45 -21.81
C SER A 61 -18.46 -45.45 -22.02
N ARG A 62 -19.32 -45.71 -23.02
CA ARG A 62 -20.42 -44.85 -23.52
C ARG A 62 -21.72 -44.96 -22.72
N GLY A 63 -21.66 -45.04 -21.40
CA GLY A 63 -22.85 -45.05 -20.55
C GLY A 63 -22.61 -44.20 -19.32
N ASP A 64 -22.89 -42.89 -19.43
CA ASP A 64 -23.20 -41.95 -18.33
C ASP A 64 -23.41 -40.53 -18.89
N VAL A 65 -24.16 -40.43 -19.99
CA VAL A 65 -24.63 -39.14 -20.52
C VAL A 65 -26.13 -39.26 -20.76
N ARG A 66 -26.91 -39.19 -19.67
CA ARG A 66 -28.33 -38.77 -19.61
C ARG A 66 -28.88 -38.95 -18.20
N ALA A 67 -28.66 -37.95 -17.35
CA ALA A 67 -29.53 -37.59 -16.23
C ALA A 67 -29.12 -36.19 -15.76
N PHE A 68 -30.05 -35.45 -15.17
CA PHE A 68 -29.95 -34.06 -14.69
C PHE A 68 -30.31 -32.96 -15.69
N ALA A 69 -31.57 -33.01 -16.11
CA ALA A 69 -32.37 -31.80 -16.31
C ALA A 69 -33.44 -31.77 -15.20
N SER A 70 -33.21 -31.04 -14.09
CA SER A 70 -34.25 -30.49 -13.21
C SER A 70 -33.65 -29.80 -11.98
N HIS A 71 -33.91 -28.49 -11.87
CA HIS A 71 -34.05 -27.66 -10.66
C HIS A 71 -33.00 -27.74 -9.54
N GLY A 72 -32.26 -26.63 -9.37
CA GLY A 72 -31.45 -26.34 -8.19
C GLY A 72 -30.44 -25.25 -8.53
N ALA A 73 -30.72 -24.01 -8.15
CA ALA A 73 -29.80 -22.90 -8.33
C ALA A 73 -28.64 -23.01 -7.32
N ASP A 74 -27.64 -23.82 -7.65
CA ASP A 74 -26.34 -23.81 -6.97
C ASP A 74 -25.46 -22.74 -7.62
N VAL A 75 -25.26 -21.64 -6.89
CA VAL A 75 -24.27 -20.62 -7.25
C VAL A 75 -22.89 -21.23 -7.03
N ASN A 76 -22.28 -21.68 -8.12
CA ASN A 76 -20.97 -22.30 -8.12
C ASN A 76 -19.90 -21.22 -7.86
N VAL A 77 -19.04 -21.42 -6.86
CA VAL A 77 -17.97 -20.49 -6.43
C VAL A 77 -17.00 -20.11 -7.57
N ARG A 78 -17.02 -20.86 -8.68
CA ARG A 78 -16.25 -20.54 -9.89
C ARG A 78 -16.83 -19.39 -10.73
N ASP A 79 -18.11 -19.05 -10.60
CA ASP A 79 -18.71 -17.95 -11.39
C ASP A 79 -18.41 -16.56 -10.83
N VAL A 80 -18.03 -16.45 -9.55
CA VAL A 80 -17.54 -15.19 -8.95
C VAL A 80 -16.21 -14.74 -9.56
N ALA A 81 -15.38 -15.69 -10.02
CA ALA A 81 -14.13 -15.39 -10.71
C ALA A 81 -14.35 -14.80 -12.12
N SER A 82 -15.54 -15.00 -12.72
CA SER A 82 -15.84 -14.58 -14.09
C SER A 82 -16.46 -13.17 -14.19
N LEU A 83 -16.95 -12.60 -13.08
CA LEU A 83 -17.61 -11.29 -13.05
C LEU A 83 -16.70 -10.12 -12.60
N GLY A 84 -15.40 -10.37 -12.39
CA GLY A 84 -14.46 -9.34 -11.90
C GLY A 84 -13.17 -9.20 -12.69
N ALA A 85 -12.97 -9.95 -13.77
CA ALA A 85 -11.77 -9.83 -14.60
C ALA A 85 -11.86 -8.60 -15.52
N CYS A 86 -11.75 -7.40 -14.93
CA CYS A 86 -11.29 -6.25 -15.70
C CYS A 86 -9.95 -6.66 -16.32
N LYS A 87 -9.81 -6.56 -17.65
CA LYS A 87 -8.59 -6.90 -18.40
C LYS A 87 -7.47 -5.89 -18.11
N ILE A 88 -7.09 -5.76 -16.85
CA ILE A 88 -5.84 -5.15 -16.41
C ILE A 88 -4.82 -6.27 -16.53
N GLY A 89 -3.97 -6.21 -17.57
CA GLY A 89 -3.01 -7.27 -17.86
C GLY A 89 -2.08 -7.59 -16.68
N PRO A 90 -1.49 -8.80 -16.65
CA PRO A 90 -0.73 -9.36 -15.51
C PRO A 90 0.60 -8.65 -15.20
N ASP A 91 0.90 -7.55 -15.89
CA ASP A 91 2.07 -6.77 -15.54
C ASP A 91 1.72 -5.94 -14.31
N GLY A 92 2.25 -6.27 -13.12
CA GLY A 92 2.31 -5.35 -11.97
C GLY A 92 3.10 -4.06 -12.31
N MET A 93 3.44 -3.26 -11.29
CA MET A 93 4.20 -1.98 -11.41
C MET A 93 5.02 -1.86 -12.71
N LYS A 94 4.65 -0.93 -13.61
CA LYS A 94 5.46 -0.65 -14.81
C LYS A 94 6.51 0.38 -14.44
N ASN A 95 7.78 0.04 -14.57
CA ASN A 95 8.94 0.90 -14.28
C ASN A 95 9.04 1.39 -12.82
N GLY A 96 8.49 0.66 -11.84
CA GLY A 96 8.59 1.02 -10.43
C GLY A 96 7.59 2.08 -9.94
N ASN A 97 6.62 2.48 -10.78
CA ASN A 97 5.57 3.43 -10.40
C ASN A 97 4.25 2.72 -10.08
N TRP A 98 3.47 3.30 -9.18
CA TRP A 98 2.11 2.84 -8.89
C TRP A 98 1.23 2.96 -10.13
N ARG A 99 0.34 1.98 -10.29
CA ARG A 99 -0.78 2.13 -11.21
C ARG A 99 -2.02 2.48 -10.43
N PHE A 100 -2.79 3.40 -10.99
CA PHE A 100 -4.06 3.82 -10.44
C PHE A 100 -5.21 3.57 -11.44
N PRO A 101 -5.41 2.32 -11.88
CA PRO A 101 -6.46 2.01 -12.82
C PRO A 101 -7.81 2.12 -12.09
N TYR A 102 -8.61 3.12 -12.44
CA TYR A 102 -9.95 3.26 -11.92
C TYR A 102 -11.00 3.26 -13.03
N GLN A 103 -12.02 2.43 -12.85
CA GLN A 103 -13.15 2.32 -13.76
C GLN A 103 -14.45 2.38 -12.96
N GLU A 104 -14.97 3.58 -12.74
CA GLU A 104 -16.18 3.79 -11.93
C GLU A 104 -17.38 2.93 -12.39
N HIS A 105 -17.53 2.72 -13.71
CA HIS A 105 -18.64 1.95 -14.27
C HIS A 105 -18.72 0.50 -13.79
N THR A 106 -17.63 -0.08 -13.25
CA THR A 106 -17.65 -1.45 -12.70
C THR A 106 -18.24 -1.52 -11.29
N LEU A 107 -18.30 -0.39 -10.55
CA LEU A 107 -18.76 -0.34 -9.15
C LEU A 107 -20.12 -1.01 -8.94
N LYS A 108 -21.07 -0.85 -9.88
CA LYS A 108 -22.41 -1.44 -9.82
C LYS A 108 -22.41 -2.98 -9.77
N GLN A 109 -21.32 -3.62 -10.15
CA GLN A 109 -21.15 -5.06 -10.17
C GLN A 109 -20.08 -5.54 -9.18
N SER A 110 -19.38 -4.62 -8.52
CA SER A 110 -18.26 -4.91 -7.66
C SER A 110 -18.70 -5.54 -6.33
N VAL A 111 -17.83 -6.42 -5.84
CA VAL A 111 -17.88 -7.01 -4.50
C VAL A 111 -16.60 -6.64 -3.75
N ALA A 112 -16.68 -6.68 -2.43
CA ALA A 112 -15.54 -6.49 -1.54
C ALA A 112 -14.41 -7.49 -1.85
N LEU A 113 -13.21 -7.25 -1.32
CA LEU A 113 -12.16 -8.27 -1.36
C LEU A 113 -12.61 -9.50 -0.55
N PRO A 114 -12.16 -10.71 -0.94
CA PRO A 114 -12.52 -11.91 -0.22
C PRO A 114 -11.81 -11.94 1.15
N PRO A 115 -12.39 -12.59 2.18
CA PRO A 115 -11.95 -12.50 3.57
C PRO A 115 -10.49 -12.89 3.81
N GLU A 116 -9.95 -13.80 3.01
CA GLU A 116 -8.56 -14.29 3.15
C GLU A 116 -7.54 -13.18 2.95
N VAL A 117 -7.89 -12.15 2.17
CA VAL A 117 -7.07 -10.96 1.93
C VAL A 117 -6.83 -10.16 3.23
N TYR A 118 -7.73 -10.29 4.22
CA TYR A 118 -7.66 -9.56 5.48
C TYR A 118 -7.13 -10.39 6.65
N ALA A 119 -7.02 -11.72 6.53
CA ALA A 119 -6.76 -12.59 7.67
C ALA A 119 -5.55 -13.52 7.50
N ALA A 120 -5.06 -13.74 6.29
CA ALA A 120 -3.98 -14.69 6.03
C ALA A 120 -2.59 -14.05 6.20
N ARG A 121 -1.71 -14.73 6.94
CA ARG A 121 -0.33 -14.28 7.19
C ARG A 121 0.49 -14.18 5.89
N GLU A 122 0.28 -15.13 4.99
CA GLU A 122 0.98 -15.22 3.70
C GLU A 122 0.66 -13.99 2.85
N VAL A 123 -0.58 -13.49 2.91
CA VAL A 123 -0.99 -12.27 2.22
C VAL A 123 -0.26 -11.06 2.77
N PHE A 124 -0.14 -10.95 4.10
CA PHE A 124 0.62 -9.87 4.71
C PHE A 124 2.11 -9.88 4.30
N GLU A 125 2.74 -11.05 4.20
CA GLU A 125 4.12 -11.15 3.70
C GLU A 125 4.24 -10.78 2.22
N ILE A 126 3.26 -11.14 1.39
CA ILE A 126 3.18 -10.67 -0.01
C ILE A 126 3.09 -9.15 -0.05
N GLU A 127 2.16 -8.55 0.73
CA GLU A 127 2.00 -7.10 0.82
C GLU A 127 3.31 -6.40 1.23
N LYS A 128 4.05 -6.95 2.20
CA LYS A 128 5.34 -6.41 2.63
C LYS A 128 6.34 -6.33 1.48
N GLN A 129 6.36 -7.33 0.60
CA GLN A 129 7.31 -7.39 -0.51
C GLN A 129 6.86 -6.59 -1.74
N THR A 130 5.56 -6.52 -2.02
CA THR A 130 5.04 -5.95 -3.26
C THR A 130 4.41 -4.57 -3.09
N LEU A 131 3.66 -4.35 -2.01
CA LEU A 131 2.98 -3.08 -1.76
C LEU A 131 3.90 -2.15 -0.97
N TRP A 132 4.23 -2.55 0.25
CA TRP A 132 4.86 -1.66 1.22
C TRP A 132 6.28 -1.25 0.86
N ARG A 133 7.06 -2.18 0.30
CA ARG A 133 8.42 -1.90 -0.19
C ARG A 133 8.47 -0.93 -1.37
N ASN A 134 7.33 -0.54 -1.91
CA ASN A 134 7.28 0.35 -3.06
C ASN A 134 6.50 1.64 -2.77
N ALA A 135 5.87 1.73 -1.59
CA ALA A 135 5.08 2.87 -1.18
C ALA A 135 5.96 3.95 -0.56
N TRP A 136 5.70 5.20 -0.92
CA TRP A 136 6.08 6.32 -0.06
C TRP A 136 5.21 6.28 1.20
N GLN A 137 5.85 6.47 2.34
CA GLN A 137 5.23 6.47 3.66
C GLN A 137 5.55 7.79 4.31
N PHE A 138 4.54 8.56 4.69
CA PHE A 138 4.76 9.74 5.53
C PHE A 138 5.29 9.24 6.88
N VAL A 139 6.44 9.73 7.33
CA VAL A 139 7.11 9.23 8.54
C VAL A 139 7.01 10.20 9.70
N THR A 140 7.30 11.48 9.45
CA THR A 140 7.32 12.52 10.48
C THR A 140 7.25 13.91 9.84
N HIS A 141 7.19 14.97 10.64
CA HIS A 141 7.50 16.34 10.22
C HIS A 141 8.98 16.66 10.44
N GLU A 142 9.55 17.56 9.65
CA GLU A 142 10.95 17.95 9.72
C GLU A 142 11.34 18.64 11.04
N SER A 143 10.37 19.26 11.71
CA SER A 143 10.57 19.90 13.02
C SER A 143 11.05 18.91 14.08
N GLU A 144 10.66 17.63 13.97
CA GLU A 144 11.08 16.56 14.88
C GLU A 144 12.55 16.16 14.72
N LEU A 145 13.22 16.68 13.68
CA LEU A 145 14.66 16.53 13.47
C LEU A 145 15.40 17.86 13.69
N LEU A 146 14.74 18.94 14.09
CA LEU A 146 15.46 20.15 14.44
C LEU A 146 16.17 19.96 15.80
N PRO A 147 17.37 20.53 15.99
CA PRO A 147 17.98 20.55 17.32
C PRO A 147 17.05 21.27 18.30
N SER A 148 17.01 20.82 19.56
CA SER A 148 16.34 21.58 20.61
C SER A 148 17.05 22.92 20.82
N GLU A 149 16.29 23.92 21.27
CA GLU A 149 16.81 25.28 21.47
C GLU A 149 17.99 25.31 22.46
N ASP A 150 17.99 24.38 23.41
CA ASP A 150 18.98 24.31 24.50
C ASP A 150 20.24 23.50 24.16
N GLU A 151 20.22 22.62 23.15
CA GLU A 151 21.28 21.60 22.99
C GLU A 151 22.24 21.82 21.82
N ALA A 152 21.97 22.76 20.90
CA ALA A 152 22.78 22.86 19.69
C ALA A 152 22.58 24.15 18.88
N SER A 153 23.62 24.53 18.12
CA SER A 153 23.47 25.51 17.05
C SER A 153 22.51 24.97 15.98
N THR A 154 21.85 25.86 15.24
CA THR A 154 20.96 25.48 14.12
C THR A 154 21.68 24.68 13.02
N GLU A 155 23.02 24.73 13.00
CA GLU A 155 23.92 23.98 12.11
C GLU A 155 24.29 22.57 12.60
N SER A 156 23.85 22.17 13.80
CA SER A 156 24.04 20.80 14.27
C SER A 156 23.28 19.81 13.42
N SER A 157 23.96 18.71 13.10
CA SER A 157 23.33 17.55 12.48
C SER A 157 22.62 16.75 13.56
N THR A 158 21.49 16.16 13.21
CA THR A 158 20.62 15.47 14.16
C THR A 158 20.13 14.16 13.55
N PHE A 159 19.56 13.30 14.40
CA PHE A 159 18.93 12.07 13.97
C PHE A 159 17.61 11.84 14.70
N LYS A 160 16.78 10.99 14.11
CA LYS A 160 15.64 10.37 14.78
C LYS A 160 15.46 8.94 14.28
N THR A 161 15.18 8.01 15.20
CA THR A 161 14.91 6.61 14.87
C THR A 161 13.42 6.37 14.68
N PHE A 162 13.09 5.42 13.80
CA PHE A 162 11.72 5.02 13.49
C PHE A 162 11.64 3.50 13.34
N GLU A 163 10.43 2.97 13.44
CA GLU A 163 10.12 1.63 12.99
C GLU A 163 9.03 1.72 11.92
N LEU A 164 9.26 1.09 10.78
CA LEU A 164 8.30 1.02 9.69
C LEU A 164 8.16 -0.44 9.27
N LEU A 165 7.00 -1.04 9.53
CA LEU A 165 6.68 -2.41 9.11
C LEU A 165 7.67 -3.47 9.64
N GLY A 166 8.14 -3.27 10.87
CA GLY A 166 9.15 -4.10 11.54
C GLY A 166 10.59 -3.84 11.07
N TYR A 167 10.83 -2.85 10.20
CA TYR A 167 12.18 -2.43 9.84
C TYR A 167 12.64 -1.26 10.71
N PRO A 168 13.75 -1.38 11.45
CA PRO A 168 14.32 -0.28 12.23
C PRO A 168 15.04 0.68 11.28
N LEU A 169 14.68 1.96 11.35
CA LEU A 169 15.17 3.02 10.49
C LEU A 169 15.79 4.15 11.31
N VAL A 170 16.70 4.89 10.70
CA VAL A 170 17.25 6.14 11.24
C VAL A 170 17.21 7.21 10.15
N ALA A 171 16.56 8.33 10.43
CA ALA A 171 16.67 9.55 9.63
C ALA A 171 17.78 10.42 10.21
N VAL A 172 18.51 11.07 9.32
CA VAL A 172 19.59 12.00 9.62
C VAL A 172 19.29 13.30 8.92
N ARG A 173 19.45 14.41 9.64
CA ARG A 173 19.49 15.75 9.07
C ARG A 173 20.92 16.26 9.13
N ASP A 174 21.46 16.67 8.00
CA ASP A 174 22.69 17.44 7.95
C ASP A 174 22.38 18.90 8.27
N GLY A 175 22.90 19.37 9.40
CA GLY A 175 22.65 20.73 9.87
C GLY A 175 23.31 21.81 9.02
N ARG A 176 24.35 21.51 8.24
CA ARG A 176 25.00 22.49 7.36
C ARG A 176 24.26 22.63 6.04
N SER A 177 24.00 21.51 5.37
CA SER A 177 23.32 21.50 4.07
C SER A 177 21.79 21.57 4.17
N LYS A 178 21.23 21.36 5.37
CA LYS A 178 19.78 21.23 5.62
C LYS A 178 19.14 20.11 4.80
N THR A 179 19.90 19.07 4.50
CA THR A 179 19.42 17.90 3.75
C THR A 179 19.08 16.75 4.68
N TYR A 180 18.22 15.85 4.21
CA TYR A 180 17.75 14.68 4.94
C TYR A 180 18.17 13.40 4.24
N SER A 181 18.55 12.38 5.02
CA SER A 181 18.86 11.04 4.54
C SER A 181 18.31 10.00 5.50
N ALA A 182 17.93 8.83 4.98
CA ALA A 182 17.47 7.72 5.81
C ALA A 182 18.23 6.43 5.50
N PHE A 183 18.41 5.62 6.53
CA PHE A 183 19.08 4.33 6.46
C PHE A 183 18.34 3.31 7.32
N HIS A 184 18.54 2.03 7.04
CA HIS A 184 18.26 1.00 8.03
C HIS A 184 19.17 1.24 9.25
N ASN A 185 18.59 1.25 10.45
CA ASN A 185 19.30 1.41 11.72
C ASN A 185 20.00 0.09 12.12
N VAL A 186 20.82 -0.44 11.22
CA VAL A 186 21.47 -1.75 11.30
C VAL A 186 22.89 -1.63 10.78
N CYS A 187 23.87 -1.79 11.67
CA CYS A 187 25.29 -1.75 11.33
C CYS A 187 25.68 -2.92 10.41
N ARG A 188 26.46 -2.63 9.37
CA ARG A 188 26.94 -3.62 8.39
C ARG A 188 27.93 -4.65 8.92
N HIS A 189 28.45 -4.47 10.14
CA HIS A 189 29.36 -5.43 10.76
C HIS A 189 28.61 -6.68 11.24
N ARG A 190 27.83 -6.54 12.31
CA ARG A 190 27.10 -7.65 12.96
C ARG A 190 25.73 -7.20 13.45
N ALA A 191 25.04 -6.42 12.63
CA ALA A 191 23.66 -5.96 12.85
C ALA A 191 23.41 -5.20 14.16
N GLY A 192 24.44 -4.62 14.78
CA GLY A 192 24.27 -3.77 15.95
C GLY A 192 23.53 -2.46 15.60
N PRO A 193 22.77 -1.86 16.54
CA PRO A 193 22.09 -0.60 16.28
C PRO A 193 23.10 0.55 16.08
N LEU A 194 22.75 1.50 15.22
CA LEU A 194 23.47 2.78 15.12
C LEU A 194 23.00 3.71 16.23
N GLU A 195 21.69 3.78 16.43
CA GLU A 195 21.03 4.52 17.50
C GLU A 195 19.96 3.65 18.17
N TRP A 196 19.63 3.93 19.44
CA TRP A 196 18.66 3.11 20.17
C TRP A 196 17.23 3.32 19.64
N PRO A 197 16.36 2.30 19.60
CA PRO A 197 14.97 2.48 19.21
C PRO A 197 14.27 3.55 20.03
N GLY A 198 13.50 4.43 19.38
CA GLY A 198 12.77 5.52 20.03
C GLY A 198 13.64 6.73 20.41
N SER A 199 14.94 6.73 20.06
CA SER A 199 15.83 7.87 20.33
C SER A 199 15.86 8.90 19.19
N ALA A 200 16.17 10.13 19.56
CA ALA A 200 16.49 11.26 18.70
C ALA A 200 17.55 12.13 19.39
N GLY A 201 18.24 12.99 18.63
CA GLY A 201 19.17 13.95 19.21
C GLY A 201 20.23 14.46 18.23
N CYS A 202 21.23 15.14 18.77
CA CYS A 202 22.35 15.66 17.99
C CYS A 202 23.37 14.58 17.65
N LEU A 203 23.88 14.62 16.43
CA LEU A 203 25.00 13.79 15.99
C LEU A 203 26.32 14.51 16.27
N GLY A 204 27.33 13.75 16.70
CA GLY A 204 28.69 14.24 16.81
C GLY A 204 29.33 14.52 15.44
N GLN A 205 30.54 15.07 15.44
CA GLN A 205 31.28 15.45 14.21
C GLN A 205 31.51 14.30 13.22
N HIS A 206 31.35 13.04 13.65
CA HIS A 206 31.62 11.86 12.84
C HIS A 206 30.37 11.12 12.35
N GLY A 207 29.17 11.68 12.55
CA GLY A 207 27.91 11.07 12.12
C GLY A 207 27.44 9.94 13.03
N LEU A 208 27.02 8.82 12.44
CA LEU A 208 26.40 7.69 13.13
C LEU A 208 27.47 6.72 13.67
N ARG A 209 27.39 6.39 14.97
CA ARG A 209 28.32 5.45 15.61
C ARG A 209 27.58 4.26 16.17
N CYS A 210 27.88 3.07 15.64
CA CYS A 210 27.30 1.81 16.09
C CYS A 210 27.50 1.59 17.60
N LYS A 211 26.42 1.33 18.33
CA LYS A 211 26.42 1.11 19.79
C LYS A 211 27.03 -0.23 20.21
N TYR A 212 27.39 -1.10 19.26
CA TYR A 212 28.00 -2.39 19.57
C TYR A 212 29.55 -2.33 19.54
N HIS A 213 30.15 -2.16 18.36
CA HIS A 213 31.61 -2.18 18.19
C HIS A 213 32.19 -0.83 17.73
N GLY A 214 31.38 0.23 17.72
CA GLY A 214 31.86 1.57 17.40
C GLY A 214 32.24 1.82 15.94
N TRP A 215 31.77 1.01 14.98
CA TRP A 215 31.87 1.37 13.56
C TRP A 215 31.19 2.72 13.32
N MET A 216 31.88 3.60 12.59
CA MET A 216 31.45 4.99 12.36
C MET A 216 31.12 5.23 10.91
N TYR A 217 29.95 5.80 10.65
CA TYR A 217 29.43 6.13 9.33
C TYR A 217 29.20 7.63 9.23
N ASP A 218 29.54 8.23 8.10
CA ASP A 218 29.22 9.65 7.86
C ASP A 218 27.71 9.84 7.64
N LEU A 219 27.29 11.11 7.50
CA LEU A 219 25.89 11.48 7.29
C LEU A 219 25.30 10.91 5.98
N ASN A 220 26.16 10.49 5.04
CA ASN A 220 25.78 9.85 3.79
C ASN A 220 25.78 8.32 3.88
N GLY A 221 26.06 7.76 5.06
CA GLY A 221 26.06 6.33 5.35
C GLY A 221 27.33 5.60 4.92
N GLN A 222 28.41 6.30 4.54
CA GLN A 222 29.67 5.65 4.17
C GLN A 222 30.47 5.27 5.42
N LEU A 223 31.03 4.06 5.44
CA LEU A 223 31.86 3.60 6.54
C LEU A 223 33.18 4.40 6.58
N ARG A 224 33.36 5.18 7.65
CA ARG A 224 34.55 6.00 7.89
C ARG A 224 35.60 5.29 8.70
N ALA A 225 35.17 4.56 9.73
CA ALA A 225 36.07 3.85 10.62
C ALA A 225 35.48 2.54 11.11
N ALA A 226 36.35 1.53 11.17
CA ALA A 226 36.13 0.27 11.85
C ALA A 226 37.27 0.17 12.90
N PRO A 227 37.00 0.50 14.17
CA PRO A 227 38.04 0.47 15.22
C PRO A 227 38.66 -0.92 15.35
N ASN A 228 39.98 -0.97 15.55
CA ASN A 228 40.74 -2.21 15.79
C ASN A 228 40.54 -3.31 14.73
N PHE A 229 40.23 -2.95 13.48
CA PHE A 229 39.90 -3.93 12.44
C PHE A 229 41.12 -4.66 11.86
N GLY A 230 42.32 -4.08 12.01
CA GLY A 230 43.57 -4.67 11.54
C GLY A 230 43.65 -4.82 10.01
N ASP A 231 44.57 -5.67 9.56
CA ASP A 231 44.87 -5.91 8.14
C ASP A 231 44.06 -7.08 7.57
N ALA A 232 42.74 -7.05 7.74
CA ALA A 232 41.85 -8.05 7.18
C ALA A 232 41.97 -8.05 5.64
N ALA A 233 42.42 -9.19 5.08
CA ALA A 233 42.65 -9.32 3.65
C ALA A 233 41.37 -9.00 2.84
N GLY A 234 41.49 -8.07 1.88
CA GLY A 234 40.37 -7.66 1.03
C GLY A 234 39.32 -6.78 1.70
N PHE A 235 39.50 -6.35 2.95
CA PHE A 235 38.57 -5.43 3.59
C PHE A 235 38.69 -4.02 3.01
N ARG A 236 37.64 -3.57 2.33
CA ARG A 236 37.51 -2.19 1.86
C ARG A 236 36.28 -1.57 2.51
N LYS A 237 36.45 -0.43 3.18
CA LYS A 237 35.35 0.27 3.84
C LYS A 237 34.20 0.63 2.88
N SER A 238 34.53 0.87 1.61
CA SER A 238 33.58 1.13 0.53
C SER A 238 32.59 -0.01 0.28
N ASP A 239 32.93 -1.23 0.71
CA ASP A 239 32.07 -2.41 0.50
C ASP A 239 30.99 -2.54 1.58
N TYR A 240 31.03 -1.69 2.62
CA TYR A 240 30.13 -1.75 3.77
C TYR A 240 29.42 -0.41 4.06
N PRO A 241 28.79 0.26 3.08
CA PRO A 241 27.94 1.42 3.36
C PRO A 241 26.65 0.99 4.07
N LEU A 242 26.02 1.90 4.80
CA LEU A 242 24.68 1.66 5.35
C LEU A 242 23.68 1.37 4.22
N LEU A 243 22.71 0.50 4.52
CA LEU A 243 21.62 0.22 3.60
C LEU A 243 20.68 1.43 3.57
N ARG A 244 20.61 2.10 2.41
CA ARG A 244 19.80 3.31 2.24
C ARG A 244 18.30 3.02 2.25
N VAL A 245 17.54 4.01 2.68
CA VAL A 245 16.09 4.11 2.51
C VAL A 245 15.84 5.39 1.71
N ASP A 246 14.97 5.32 0.69
CA ASP A 246 14.62 6.53 -0.06
C ASP A 246 13.93 7.50 0.90
N MET A 247 14.30 8.78 0.84
CA MET A 247 13.71 9.81 1.68
C MET A 247 13.45 11.06 0.85
N GLU A 248 12.27 11.66 1.02
CA GLU A 248 11.89 12.90 0.34
C GLU A 248 11.19 13.85 1.32
N GLN A 249 11.50 15.13 1.20
CA GLN A 249 10.80 16.18 1.92
C GLN A 249 9.71 16.78 1.04
N PHE A 250 8.48 16.86 1.56
CA PHE A 250 7.34 17.50 0.91
C PHE A 250 6.58 18.36 1.92
N ARG A 251 6.66 19.69 1.78
CA ARG A 251 5.93 20.65 2.62
C ARG A 251 6.12 20.43 4.12
N GLY A 252 7.37 20.25 4.54
CA GLY A 252 7.74 19.95 5.93
C GLY A 252 7.57 18.48 6.33
N PHE A 253 6.77 17.69 5.62
CA PHE A 253 6.68 16.24 5.86
C PHE A 253 7.88 15.50 5.29
N LEU A 254 8.38 14.54 6.06
CA LEU A 254 9.44 13.63 5.67
C LEU A 254 8.82 12.27 5.31
N LEU A 255 8.98 11.87 4.05
CA LEU A 255 8.51 10.61 3.51
C LEU A 255 9.66 9.63 3.35
N MET A 256 9.39 8.35 3.56
CA MET A 256 10.35 7.28 3.32
C MET A 256 9.76 6.19 2.43
N ARG A 257 10.61 5.54 1.62
CA ARG A 257 10.26 4.33 0.87
C ARG A 257 11.36 3.30 1.05
N LEU A 258 10.99 2.13 1.56
CA LEU A 258 11.91 1.00 1.70
C LEU A 258 12.39 0.59 0.30
N ILE A 259 13.68 0.34 0.09
CA ILE A 259 14.19 -0.08 -1.23
C ILE A 259 14.66 -1.55 -1.22
N GLY A 260 14.83 -2.11 -2.42
CA GLY A 260 15.42 -3.44 -2.63
C GLY A 260 16.80 -3.54 -1.97
N ALA A 261 17.19 -4.63 -1.29
CA ALA A 261 18.53 -4.75 -0.72
C ALA A 261 19.63 -4.61 -1.80
N ALA A 262 19.44 -5.27 -2.94
CA ALA A 262 20.31 -5.11 -4.11
C ALA A 262 20.32 -3.68 -4.68
N ALA A 263 19.17 -2.98 -4.63
CA ALA A 263 19.08 -1.58 -5.04
C ALA A 263 19.72 -0.62 -4.01
N ALA A 264 19.64 -0.95 -2.72
CA ALA A 264 20.23 -0.19 -1.62
C ALA A 264 21.76 -0.24 -1.64
N GLU A 265 22.33 -1.37 -2.06
CA GLU A 265 23.78 -1.55 -2.21
C GLU A 265 24.32 -0.93 -3.50
N SER A 266 23.53 -0.92 -4.58
CA SER A 266 23.94 -0.41 -5.90
C SER A 266 23.70 1.10 -6.09
N ALA A 267 22.89 1.75 -5.26
CA ALA A 267 22.61 3.18 -5.39
C ALA A 267 23.85 4.01 -4.96
N SER A 268 24.71 4.34 -5.92
CA SER A 268 25.67 5.45 -5.78
C SER A 268 24.91 6.75 -5.49
N VAL A 269 25.56 7.70 -4.79
CA VAL A 269 25.05 9.00 -4.35
C VAL A 269 24.09 9.65 -5.37
N GLY A 270 22.78 9.39 -5.23
CA GLY A 270 21.75 9.91 -6.14
C GLY A 270 20.72 8.86 -6.52
N HIS A 271 19.53 9.00 -5.94
CA HIS A 271 18.21 8.46 -6.32
C HIS A 271 18.12 7.00 -6.81
N SER A 272 17.26 6.22 -6.15
CA SER A 272 16.66 5.00 -6.69
C SER A 272 16.16 5.23 -8.13
N ALA A 273 16.26 4.22 -9.01
CA ALA A 273 15.72 4.26 -10.37
C ALA A 273 14.17 4.38 -10.44
N LYS A 274 13.50 4.50 -9.29
CA LYS A 274 12.06 4.69 -9.14
C LYS A 274 11.73 6.17 -9.04
N SER A 275 10.52 6.56 -9.45
CA SER A 275 10.07 7.95 -9.42
C SER A 275 10.11 8.57 -8.01
N SER A 276 10.30 9.89 -7.96
CA SER A 276 10.09 10.69 -6.74
C SER A 276 8.65 10.62 -6.26
N PHE A 277 8.38 11.01 -5.01
CA PHE A 277 7.01 11.18 -4.51
C PHE A 277 6.26 12.21 -5.33
N ARG A 278 6.89 13.35 -5.63
CA ARG A 278 6.29 14.42 -6.46
C ARG A 278 5.86 13.94 -7.84
N ASP A 279 6.67 13.12 -8.50
CA ASP A 279 6.33 12.56 -9.80
C ASP A 279 5.21 11.53 -9.71
N GLN A 280 5.25 10.69 -8.68
CA GLN A 280 4.29 9.60 -8.49
C GLN A 280 2.91 10.09 -8.05
N TYR A 281 2.86 11.20 -7.30
CA TYR A 281 1.65 11.80 -6.73
C TYR A 281 1.44 13.23 -7.25
N ARG A 282 1.78 13.49 -8.52
CA ARG A 282 1.73 14.83 -9.13
C ARG A 282 0.36 15.50 -8.95
N ASP A 283 -0.72 14.76 -9.14
CA ASP A 283 -2.08 15.30 -9.06
C ASP A 283 -2.45 15.66 -7.62
N LEU A 284 -2.00 14.87 -6.62
CA LEU A 284 -2.08 15.23 -5.21
C LEU A 284 -1.25 16.48 -4.90
N VAL A 285 -0.02 16.56 -5.41
CA VAL A 285 0.87 17.72 -5.22
C VAL A 285 0.21 18.99 -5.74
N ALA A 286 -0.41 18.94 -6.92
CA ALA A 286 -1.15 20.05 -7.49
C ALA A 286 -2.38 20.40 -6.65
N TYR A 287 -3.15 19.39 -6.20
CA TYR A 287 -4.34 19.58 -5.38
C TYR A 287 -4.03 20.27 -4.04
N VAL A 288 -3.00 19.80 -3.33
CA VAL A 288 -2.66 20.35 -2.02
C VAL A 288 -1.90 21.67 -2.10
N ALA A 289 -1.41 22.08 -3.27
CA ALA A 289 -0.67 23.33 -3.44
C ALA A 289 -1.47 24.57 -3.02
N GLU A 290 -2.81 24.52 -3.14
CA GLU A 290 -3.71 25.60 -2.72
C GLU A 290 -4.02 25.57 -1.21
N LEU A 291 -3.65 24.51 -0.50
CA LEU A 291 -3.88 24.36 0.94
C LEU A 291 -2.72 24.99 1.71
N SER A 292 -3.00 25.81 2.72
CA SER A 292 -1.97 26.45 3.57
C SER A 292 -1.48 25.53 4.70
N LEU A 293 -0.85 24.40 4.36
CA LEU A 293 -0.45 23.39 5.36
C LEU A 293 0.63 23.89 6.33
N GLU A 294 1.59 24.72 5.89
CA GLU A 294 2.72 25.20 6.72
C GLU A 294 2.32 26.21 7.79
N ARG A 295 1.08 26.71 7.74
CA ARG A 295 0.47 27.54 8.77
C ARG A 295 0.39 26.79 10.10
N PHE A 296 0.14 25.48 10.05
CA PHE A 296 -0.03 24.67 11.25
C PHE A 296 1.31 24.14 11.76
N LYS A 297 1.50 24.15 13.08
CA LYS A 297 2.71 23.67 13.75
C LYS A 297 2.45 22.34 14.42
N LEU A 298 3.43 21.44 14.34
CA LEU A 298 3.34 20.14 14.99
C LEU A 298 3.22 20.36 16.51
N HIS A 299 2.16 19.84 17.08
CA HIS A 299 1.88 19.92 18.51
C HIS A 299 2.19 18.59 19.22
N GLY A 300 1.98 17.45 18.55
CA GLY A 300 2.32 16.16 19.14
C GLY A 300 1.84 14.96 18.34
N HIS A 301 2.13 13.78 18.91
CA HIS A 301 1.82 12.49 18.31
C HIS A 301 0.86 11.70 19.21
N THR A 302 -0.14 11.05 18.61
CA THR A 302 -1.03 10.10 19.28
C THR A 302 -1.01 8.78 18.53
N SER A 303 -1.05 7.66 19.24
CA SER A 303 -1.08 6.31 18.65
C SER A 303 -2.13 5.46 19.32
N HIS A 304 -2.91 4.73 18.53
CA HIS A 304 -3.92 3.78 18.98
C HIS A 304 -3.65 2.41 18.37
N HIS A 305 -3.63 1.36 19.19
CA HIS A 305 -3.60 -0.01 18.69
C HIS A 305 -5.01 -0.44 18.31
N VAL A 306 -5.17 -1.10 17.16
CA VAL A 306 -6.46 -1.64 16.71
C VAL A 306 -6.25 -3.06 16.22
N ALA A 307 -7.06 -3.99 16.74
CA ALA A 307 -7.02 -5.42 16.41
C ALA A 307 -7.76 -5.72 15.09
N CYS A 308 -7.40 -5.00 14.02
CA CYS A 308 -7.86 -5.29 12.67
C CYS A 308 -6.72 -5.19 11.64
N ASN A 309 -6.94 -5.79 10.47
CA ASN A 309 -6.09 -5.58 9.30
C ASN A 309 -6.18 -4.11 8.87
N TRP A 310 -5.05 -3.53 8.45
CA TRP A 310 -4.97 -2.13 8.04
C TRP A 310 -5.96 -1.75 6.93
N LYS A 311 -6.30 -2.70 6.04
CA LYS A 311 -7.25 -2.48 4.94
C LYS A 311 -8.67 -2.27 5.44
N VAL A 312 -9.06 -2.90 6.55
CA VAL A 312 -10.40 -2.73 7.13
C VAL A 312 -10.62 -1.28 7.55
N MET A 313 -9.64 -0.68 8.23
CA MET A 313 -9.72 0.73 8.62
C MET A 313 -9.61 1.68 7.42
N ALA A 314 -8.75 1.38 6.45
CA ALA A 314 -8.65 2.19 5.24
C ALA A 314 -9.98 2.18 4.46
N GLU A 315 -10.64 1.04 4.35
CA GLU A 315 -11.96 0.91 3.71
C GLU A 315 -13.04 1.65 4.52
N ASN A 316 -13.02 1.56 5.85
CA ASN A 316 -13.92 2.33 6.72
C ASN A 316 -13.77 3.85 6.49
N TYR A 317 -12.54 4.36 6.43
CA TYR A 317 -12.29 5.79 6.17
C TYR A 317 -12.80 6.26 4.78
N LEU A 318 -12.80 5.37 3.79
CA LEU A 318 -13.01 5.70 2.37
C LEU A 318 -14.49 5.82 1.96
N GLU A 319 -15.40 5.84 2.92
CA GLU A 319 -16.83 6.01 2.71
C GLU A 319 -17.48 6.77 3.89
N GLY A 320 -18.66 7.36 3.65
CA GLY A 320 -19.43 8.06 4.68
C GLY A 320 -20.73 7.36 5.08
N TYR A 321 -21.00 6.19 4.51
CA TYR A 321 -22.20 5.39 4.71
C TYR A 321 -22.40 4.97 6.17
N HIS A 322 -21.33 4.65 6.90
CA HIS A 322 -21.42 4.27 8.31
C HIS A 322 -21.70 5.46 9.23
N ILE A 323 -21.37 6.70 8.82
CA ILE A 323 -21.35 7.86 9.71
C ILE A 323 -22.68 8.08 10.45
N PRO A 324 -23.86 8.04 9.81
CA PRO A 324 -25.13 8.22 10.52
C PRO A 324 -25.44 7.14 11.54
N THR A 325 -24.80 5.96 11.43
CA THR A 325 -25.07 4.80 12.26
C THR A 325 -24.15 4.74 13.46
N ILE A 326 -22.85 4.99 13.29
CA ILE A 326 -21.84 4.74 14.34
C ILE A 326 -21.23 6.01 14.93
N HIS A 327 -21.35 7.18 14.26
CA HIS A 327 -20.81 8.45 14.75
C HIS A 327 -21.92 9.47 15.02
N PRO A 328 -22.66 9.36 16.13
CA PRO A 328 -23.79 10.24 16.41
C PRO A 328 -23.38 11.72 16.50
N ALA A 329 -22.19 12.02 17.02
CA ALA A 329 -21.67 13.39 17.11
C ALA A 329 -21.38 13.98 15.72
N LEU A 330 -20.59 13.29 14.90
CA LEU A 330 -20.26 13.72 13.54
C LEU A 330 -21.51 13.78 12.64
N SER A 331 -22.41 12.81 12.77
CA SER A 331 -23.69 12.82 12.05
C SER A 331 -24.51 14.07 12.37
N LYS A 332 -24.62 14.42 13.66
CA LYS A 332 -25.32 15.63 14.11
C LYS A 332 -24.67 16.89 13.54
N GLU A 333 -23.35 16.96 13.55
CA GLU A 333 -22.60 18.06 12.97
C GLU A 333 -22.87 18.22 11.47
N MET A 334 -22.98 17.13 10.72
CA MET A 334 -23.35 17.13 9.29
C MET A 334 -24.84 17.38 9.02
N GLY A 335 -25.63 17.76 10.02
CA GLY A 335 -27.07 18.00 9.86
C GLY A 335 -27.92 16.72 9.81
N GLY A 336 -27.38 15.58 10.24
CA GLY A 336 -28.10 14.31 10.37
C GLY A 336 -28.31 13.55 9.05
N SER A 337 -27.69 13.97 7.96
CA SER A 337 -27.75 13.29 6.66
C SER A 337 -26.42 13.35 5.91
N LEU A 338 -26.28 12.54 4.86
CA LEU A 338 -25.10 12.53 3.98
C LEU A 338 -25.26 13.46 2.77
N ASP A 339 -26.31 14.29 2.72
CA ASP A 339 -26.58 15.15 1.55
C ASP A 339 -25.49 16.21 1.33
N HIS A 340 -24.75 16.56 2.39
CA HIS A 340 -23.63 17.49 2.36
C HIS A 340 -22.26 16.82 2.28
N TYR A 341 -22.22 15.48 2.26
CA TYR A 341 -20.98 14.70 2.24
C TYR A 341 -20.64 14.25 0.82
N GLU A 342 -19.51 14.68 0.30
CA GLU A 342 -19.06 14.38 -1.06
C GLU A 342 -17.73 13.64 -1.05
N VAL A 343 -17.66 12.51 -1.76
CA VAL A 343 -16.42 11.74 -1.97
C VAL A 343 -16.01 11.86 -3.43
N LYS A 344 -14.76 12.24 -3.69
CA LYS A 344 -14.17 12.30 -5.04
C LYS A 344 -12.91 11.47 -5.10
N VAL A 345 -12.84 10.63 -6.13
CA VAL A 345 -11.67 9.81 -6.44
C VAL A 345 -10.77 10.56 -7.41
N HIS A 346 -9.48 10.58 -7.12
CA HIS A 346 -8.43 11.18 -7.94
C HIS A 346 -7.28 10.19 -8.13
N ASP A 347 -6.33 10.54 -8.99
CA ASP A 347 -5.17 9.69 -9.26
C ASP A 347 -4.22 9.64 -8.03
N GLY A 348 -4.20 8.51 -7.32
CA GLY A 348 -3.43 8.28 -6.10
C GLY A 348 -4.03 8.78 -4.77
N PHE A 349 -5.19 9.46 -4.77
CA PHE A 349 -5.81 9.97 -3.54
C PHE A 349 -7.35 10.06 -3.64
N VAL A 350 -8.03 10.16 -2.50
CA VAL A 350 -9.49 10.34 -2.40
C VAL A 350 -9.77 11.52 -1.47
N THR A 351 -10.67 12.41 -1.87
CA THR A 351 -11.06 13.57 -1.05
C THR A 351 -12.49 13.42 -0.56
N HIS A 352 -12.71 13.73 0.71
CA HIS A 352 -14.03 13.82 1.31
C HIS A 352 -14.26 15.26 1.75
N HIS A 353 -15.41 15.81 1.40
CA HIS A 353 -15.80 17.18 1.69
C HIS A 353 -17.13 17.18 2.42
N ILE A 354 -17.20 17.92 3.53
CA ILE A 354 -18.49 18.35 4.07
C ILE A 354 -18.77 19.77 3.56
N LYS A 355 -19.82 19.91 2.76
CA LYS A 355 -20.31 21.21 2.29
C LYS A 355 -21.08 21.90 3.43
N SER A 356 -20.39 22.68 4.28
CA SER A 356 -21.06 23.49 5.30
C SER A 356 -20.94 25.00 5.06
N ASP A 357 -21.99 25.74 5.34
CA ASP A 357 -21.95 27.21 5.50
C ASP A 357 -21.19 27.57 6.78
N THR A 358 -19.87 27.75 6.64
CA THR A 358 -18.92 28.57 7.43
C THR A 358 -18.92 28.58 8.97
N SER A 359 -19.77 27.82 9.66
CA SER A 359 -19.96 27.90 11.13
C SER A 359 -19.58 26.64 11.92
N MET A 360 -19.18 25.55 11.24
CA MET A 360 -18.82 24.29 11.91
C MET A 360 -17.39 24.31 12.45
N ALA A 361 -17.16 23.66 13.60
CA ALA A 361 -15.82 23.42 14.16
C ALA A 361 -14.94 22.59 13.19
N HIS A 362 -15.58 21.76 12.37
CA HIS A 362 -14.98 20.95 11.32
C HIS A 362 -15.47 21.42 9.93
N THR A 363 -14.91 22.52 9.41
CA THR A 363 -14.90 22.76 7.95
C THR A 363 -14.01 21.69 7.32
N GLY A 364 -14.58 20.51 7.06
CA GLY A 364 -13.84 19.27 6.92
C GLY A 364 -13.40 18.95 5.50
N LEU A 365 -12.08 18.87 5.31
CA LEU A 365 -11.44 18.27 4.15
C LEU A 365 -10.61 17.08 4.62
N TRP A 366 -10.95 15.89 4.16
CA TRP A 366 -10.24 14.65 4.41
C TRP A 366 -9.62 14.17 3.10
N VAL A 367 -8.31 13.94 3.09
CA VAL A 367 -7.57 13.54 1.90
C VAL A 367 -6.87 12.23 2.19
N TYR A 368 -7.49 11.11 1.83
CA TYR A 368 -6.84 9.81 1.82
C TYR A 368 -5.76 9.78 0.73
N ILE A 369 -4.56 9.33 1.09
CA ILE A 369 -3.41 9.19 0.21
C ILE A 369 -2.99 7.72 0.21
N TRP A 370 -3.01 7.11 -0.98
CA TRP A 370 -2.62 5.70 -1.11
C TRP A 370 -1.16 5.50 -0.67
N PRO A 371 -0.83 4.42 0.09
CA PRO A 371 -1.73 3.34 0.52
C PRO A 371 -2.38 3.53 1.89
N ASN A 372 -1.85 4.35 2.78
CA ASN A 372 -2.21 4.27 4.20
C ASN A 372 -2.05 5.57 4.99
N ALA A 373 -2.12 6.71 4.33
CA ALA A 373 -2.06 8.00 5.01
C ALA A 373 -3.32 8.81 4.70
N ALA A 374 -3.63 9.75 5.57
CA ALA A 374 -4.63 10.77 5.31
C ALA A 374 -4.23 12.11 5.90
N ILE A 375 -4.60 13.20 5.20
CA ILE A 375 -4.54 14.55 5.74
C ILE A 375 -5.97 14.98 6.05
N ASN A 376 -6.25 15.18 7.33
CA ASN A 376 -7.55 15.60 7.83
C ASN A 376 -7.44 17.07 8.27
N MET A 377 -8.13 17.97 7.57
CA MET A 377 -8.09 19.40 7.84
C MET A 377 -9.36 19.85 8.54
N TYR A 378 -9.16 20.65 9.58
CA TYR A 378 -10.19 21.26 10.40
C TYR A 378 -9.95 22.77 10.49
N LYS A 379 -10.86 23.49 11.15
CA LYS A 379 -10.80 24.96 11.22
C LYS A 379 -9.50 25.48 11.85
N SER A 380 -9.05 24.86 12.94
CA SER A 380 -7.92 25.31 13.77
C SER A 380 -6.69 24.40 13.67
N GLY A 381 -6.73 23.35 12.84
CA GLY A 381 -5.65 22.38 12.78
C GLY A 381 -5.76 21.42 11.61
N LEU A 382 -4.73 20.59 11.47
CA LEU A 382 -4.75 19.41 10.62
C LEU A 382 -4.16 18.23 11.37
N SER A 383 -4.56 17.02 11.00
CA SER A 383 -3.86 15.81 11.38
C SER A 383 -3.36 15.07 10.14
N LEU A 384 -2.14 14.54 10.25
CA LEU A 384 -1.66 13.49 9.36
C LEU A 384 -1.92 12.16 10.07
N GLU A 385 -2.90 11.43 9.59
CA GLU A 385 -3.28 10.11 10.06
C GLU A 385 -2.57 9.03 9.24
N ARG A 386 -2.16 7.94 9.88
CA ARG A 386 -1.53 6.79 9.23
C ARG A 386 -2.01 5.48 9.83
N TRP A 387 -2.26 4.49 8.99
CA TRP A 387 -2.59 3.13 9.40
C TRP A 387 -1.36 2.23 9.17
N ILE A 388 -0.60 2.01 10.24
CA ILE A 388 0.66 1.25 10.19
C ILE A 388 0.38 -0.20 10.58
N PRO A 389 0.44 -1.17 9.65
CA PRO A 389 0.22 -2.56 10.01
C PRO A 389 1.37 -3.07 10.88
N VAL A 390 1.00 -3.81 11.93
CA VAL A 390 1.92 -4.55 12.81
C VAL A 390 2.03 -5.99 12.31
N ASP A 391 0.89 -6.60 11.99
CA ASP A 391 0.77 -7.93 11.39
C ASP A 391 -0.50 -8.03 10.53
N GLU A 392 -0.89 -9.25 10.15
CA GLU A 392 -2.06 -9.49 9.29
C GLU A 392 -3.40 -9.13 9.95
N LYS A 393 -3.46 -8.96 11.26
CA LYS A 393 -4.68 -8.72 12.05
C LYS A 393 -4.56 -7.56 13.04
N ASN A 394 -3.42 -6.89 13.09
CA ASN A 394 -3.17 -5.78 14.01
C ASN A 394 -2.53 -4.62 13.29
N MET A 395 -2.90 -3.41 13.70
CA MET A 395 -2.30 -2.17 13.22
C MET A 395 -2.21 -1.13 14.33
N ARG A 396 -1.48 -0.05 14.03
CA ARG A 396 -1.51 1.19 14.80
C ARG A 396 -2.07 2.31 13.95
N VAL A 397 -3.02 3.05 14.49
CA VAL A 397 -3.46 4.34 13.94
C VAL A 397 -2.61 5.42 14.60
N GLU A 398 -1.83 6.14 13.80
CA GLU A 398 -0.90 7.16 14.26
C GLU A 398 -1.30 8.53 13.71
N TYR A 399 -1.38 9.51 14.60
CA TYR A 399 -1.70 10.90 14.28
C TYR A 399 -0.51 11.80 14.59
N LEU A 400 -0.04 12.56 13.59
CA LEU A 400 0.70 13.78 13.85
C LEU A 400 -0.29 14.94 13.84
N ASN A 401 -0.44 15.60 14.99
CA ASN A 401 -1.43 16.65 15.20
C ASN A 401 -0.77 18.02 15.06
N PHE A 402 -1.35 18.88 14.23
CA PHE A 402 -0.86 20.21 13.97
C PHE A 402 -1.96 21.23 14.22
N PHE A 403 -1.60 22.35 14.85
CA PHE A 403 -2.54 23.42 15.18
C PHE A 403 -2.00 24.77 14.78
N ASP A 404 -2.89 25.73 14.61
CA ASP A 404 -2.49 27.12 14.41
C ASP A 404 -1.83 27.64 15.69
N GLU A 405 -0.84 28.53 15.55
CA GLU A 405 -0.19 29.17 16.70
C GLU A 405 -1.17 30.00 17.54
N THR A 406 -2.29 30.45 16.97
CA THR A 406 -3.36 31.16 17.69
C THR A 406 -4.38 30.23 18.33
N ALA A 407 -4.29 28.91 18.14
CA ALA A 407 -5.26 27.98 18.72
C ALA A 407 -5.09 27.91 20.24
N SER A 408 -6.20 28.01 20.99
CA SER A 408 -6.15 27.93 22.45
C SER A 408 -5.92 26.48 22.93
N SER A 409 -5.40 26.32 24.15
CA SER A 409 -5.23 25.01 24.78
C SER A 409 -6.55 24.23 24.87
N GLU A 410 -7.67 24.93 25.08
CA GLU A 410 -9.02 24.35 25.11
C GLU A 410 -9.45 23.87 23.72
N GLU A 411 -9.18 24.64 22.66
CA GLU A 411 -9.49 24.24 21.28
C GLU A 411 -8.67 23.00 20.87
N ILE A 412 -7.38 22.98 21.22
CA ILE A 412 -6.49 21.84 20.97
C ILE A 412 -7.00 20.59 21.70
N SER A 413 -7.29 20.71 23.00
CA SER A 413 -7.78 19.61 23.83
C SER A 413 -9.10 19.05 23.31
N ALA A 414 -10.04 19.93 22.94
CA ALA A 414 -11.33 19.54 22.37
C ALA A 414 -11.17 18.80 21.03
N ALA A 415 -10.30 19.29 20.13
CA ALA A 415 -10.03 18.65 18.85
C ALA A 415 -9.40 17.26 19.01
N GLN A 416 -8.46 17.12 19.95
CA GLN A 416 -7.83 15.82 20.26
C GLN A 416 -8.82 14.84 20.88
N ALA A 417 -9.68 15.29 21.79
CA ALA A 417 -10.72 14.45 22.39
C ALA A 417 -11.77 13.99 21.36
N GLY A 418 -12.19 14.89 20.45
CA GLY A 418 -13.09 14.56 19.35
C GLY A 418 -12.48 13.52 18.41
N THR A 419 -11.23 13.73 17.98
CA THR A 419 -10.50 12.77 17.15
C THR A 419 -10.37 11.41 17.83
N GLY A 420 -10.01 11.38 19.12
CA GLY A 420 -9.89 10.14 19.89
C GLY A 420 -11.22 9.38 20.03
N THR A 421 -12.33 10.10 20.17
CA THR A 421 -13.68 9.49 20.23
C THR A 421 -14.04 8.84 18.90
N LEU A 422 -13.88 9.57 17.78
CA LEU A 422 -14.14 9.03 16.44
C LEU A 422 -13.27 7.80 16.15
N THR A 423 -11.97 7.90 16.44
CA THR A 423 -11.02 6.79 16.27
C THR A 423 -11.46 5.55 17.05
N GLN A 424 -11.97 5.73 18.28
CA GLN A 424 -12.44 4.61 19.09
C GLN A 424 -13.74 4.00 18.57
N GLU A 425 -14.68 4.81 18.08
CA GLU A 425 -15.90 4.34 17.43
C GLU A 425 -15.58 3.50 16.19
N ASP A 426 -14.66 3.99 15.34
CA ASP A 426 -14.15 3.27 14.17
C ASP A 426 -13.41 1.98 14.55
N ALA A 427 -12.55 2.03 15.56
CA ALA A 427 -11.84 0.85 16.04
C ALA A 427 -12.81 -0.25 16.49
N ASN A 428 -13.85 0.11 17.25
CA ASN A 428 -14.83 -0.86 17.73
C ASN A 428 -15.51 -1.63 16.59
N ILE A 429 -15.94 -0.93 15.53
CA ILE A 429 -16.59 -1.59 14.39
C ILE A 429 -15.57 -2.37 13.56
N CYS A 430 -14.36 -1.83 13.33
CA CYS A 430 -13.33 -2.48 12.53
C CYS A 430 -12.83 -3.78 13.19
N GLU A 431 -12.68 -3.81 14.51
CA GLU A 431 -12.32 -5.02 15.25
C GLU A 431 -13.42 -6.09 15.17
N ALA A 432 -14.69 -5.69 15.31
CA ALA A 432 -15.82 -6.60 15.13
C ALA A 432 -15.89 -7.15 13.69
N VAL A 433 -15.64 -6.31 12.69
CA VAL A 433 -15.53 -6.74 11.28
C VAL A 433 -14.38 -7.73 11.11
N GLN A 434 -13.20 -7.46 11.66
CA GLN A 434 -12.07 -8.38 11.58
C GLN A 434 -12.38 -9.73 12.24
N GLN A 435 -13.04 -9.75 13.40
CA GLN A 435 -13.46 -10.98 14.06
C GLN A 435 -14.35 -11.83 13.14
N ASN A 436 -15.29 -11.20 12.42
CA ASN A 436 -16.13 -11.89 11.45
C ASN A 436 -15.33 -12.35 10.22
N LEU A 437 -14.39 -11.54 9.72
CA LEU A 437 -13.51 -11.92 8.59
C LEU A 437 -12.58 -13.10 8.93
N ASN A 438 -12.21 -13.25 10.21
CA ASN A 438 -11.43 -14.39 10.69
C ASN A 438 -12.23 -15.71 10.67
N SER A 439 -13.57 -15.64 10.67
CA SER A 439 -14.44 -16.81 10.72
C SER A 439 -14.55 -17.45 9.33
N SER A 440 -13.76 -18.51 9.12
CA SER A 440 -13.73 -19.22 7.83
C SER A 440 -15.11 -19.79 7.47
N GLY A 441 -15.53 -19.54 6.23
CA GLY A 441 -16.71 -20.17 5.64
C GLY A 441 -18.06 -19.50 5.89
N VAL A 442 -18.14 -18.41 6.67
CA VAL A 442 -19.41 -17.68 6.88
C VAL A 442 -19.57 -16.52 5.89
N TYR A 443 -18.55 -15.66 5.79
CA TYR A 443 -18.53 -14.51 4.87
C TYR A 443 -17.74 -14.85 3.59
N SER A 444 -18.15 -14.33 2.43
CA SER A 444 -17.49 -14.59 1.15
C SER A 444 -17.03 -13.33 0.40
N ALA A 445 -17.90 -12.32 0.28
CA ALA A 445 -17.64 -10.94 -0.16
C ALA A 445 -19.00 -10.28 -0.43
N GLY A 446 -19.29 -9.16 0.23
CA GLY A 446 -20.52 -8.38 0.05
C GLY A 446 -20.47 -7.48 -1.18
N ARG A 447 -21.64 -7.01 -1.64
CA ARG A 447 -21.75 -6.00 -2.70
C ARG A 447 -21.39 -4.63 -2.13
N LEU A 448 -20.65 -3.83 -2.91
CA LEU A 448 -20.42 -2.43 -2.59
C LEU A 448 -21.60 -1.58 -3.08
N SER A 449 -21.99 -0.60 -2.27
CA SER A 449 -22.98 0.42 -2.55
C SER A 449 -22.47 1.37 -3.62
N PRO A 450 -23.12 1.42 -4.80
CA PRO A 450 -22.71 2.37 -5.84
C PRO A 450 -22.95 3.83 -5.49
N ARG A 451 -23.72 4.09 -4.42
CA ARG A 451 -24.03 5.44 -3.94
C ARG A 451 -22.98 5.97 -2.97
N HIS A 452 -22.38 5.11 -2.15
CA HIS A 452 -21.57 5.55 -1.02
C HIS A 452 -20.14 5.00 -0.99
N GLU A 453 -19.89 3.85 -1.61
CA GLU A 453 -18.63 3.09 -1.45
C GLU A 453 -17.72 3.21 -2.68
N MET A 454 -17.75 4.36 -3.34
CA MET A 454 -16.90 4.66 -4.48
C MET A 454 -15.41 4.70 -4.09
N GLY A 455 -15.08 5.28 -2.93
CA GLY A 455 -13.71 5.31 -2.40
C GLY A 455 -13.19 3.91 -2.07
N VAL A 456 -14.01 3.07 -1.44
CA VAL A 456 -13.71 1.66 -1.15
C VAL A 456 -13.40 0.90 -2.44
N HIS A 457 -14.26 1.04 -3.46
CA HIS A 457 -14.05 0.39 -4.75
C HIS A 457 -12.76 0.86 -5.44
N TYR A 458 -12.45 2.15 -5.38
CA TYR A 458 -11.18 2.68 -5.87
C TYR A 458 -9.99 2.04 -5.16
N PHE A 459 -9.97 2.05 -3.83
CA PHE A 459 -8.94 1.42 -3.02
C PHE A 459 -8.74 -0.05 -3.34
N GLN A 460 -9.81 -0.83 -3.40
CA GLN A 460 -9.70 -2.25 -3.73
C GLN A 460 -9.26 -2.47 -5.19
N SER A 461 -9.53 -1.53 -6.11
CA SER A 461 -9.01 -1.56 -7.48
C SER A 461 -7.50 -1.30 -7.51
N LEU A 462 -7.02 -0.33 -6.72
CA LEU A 462 -5.60 -0.09 -6.52
C LEU A 462 -4.91 -1.30 -5.92
N TYR A 463 -5.50 -1.91 -4.89
CA TYR A 463 -4.98 -3.10 -4.25
C TYR A 463 -4.81 -4.24 -5.28
N ARG A 464 -5.86 -4.57 -6.03
CA ARG A 464 -5.82 -5.62 -7.06
C ARG A 464 -4.80 -5.35 -8.17
N ALA A 465 -4.55 -4.08 -8.50
CA ALA A 465 -3.59 -3.70 -9.53
C ALA A 465 -2.12 -3.77 -9.08
N ASN A 466 -1.88 -3.74 -7.77
CA ASN A 466 -0.55 -3.55 -7.20
C ASN A 466 -0.10 -4.70 -6.28
N VAL A 467 -1.01 -5.62 -5.95
CA VAL A 467 -0.74 -6.87 -5.23
C VAL A 467 -1.00 -8.05 -6.18
N PRO A 468 -0.10 -9.04 -6.28
CA PRO A 468 -0.29 -10.18 -7.18
C PRO A 468 -1.40 -11.10 -6.66
N MET A 469 -2.63 -10.81 -7.08
CA MET A 469 -3.83 -11.53 -6.60
C MET A 469 -3.79 -13.03 -6.91
N GLU A 470 -3.13 -13.44 -7.99
CA GLU A 470 -2.93 -14.87 -8.29
C GLU A 470 -2.15 -15.59 -7.19
N SER A 471 -1.10 -14.96 -6.65
CA SER A 471 -0.32 -15.50 -5.53
C SER A 471 -1.13 -15.55 -4.24
N VAL A 472 -1.96 -14.53 -4.00
CA VAL A 472 -2.88 -14.45 -2.84
C VAL A 472 -3.95 -15.54 -2.90
N TYR A 473 -4.50 -15.82 -4.08
CA TYR A 473 -5.49 -16.88 -4.26
C TYR A 473 -4.85 -18.27 -4.22
N ALA A 474 -3.63 -18.43 -4.74
CA ALA A 474 -2.90 -19.67 -4.64
C ALA A 474 -2.62 -20.03 -3.17
N SER A 475 -2.11 -19.08 -2.36
CA SER A 475 -1.79 -19.33 -0.95
C SER A 475 -3.02 -19.70 -0.11
N SER A 476 -4.16 -19.04 -0.37
CA SER A 476 -5.41 -19.35 0.34
C SER A 476 -6.04 -20.69 -0.06
N SER A 477 -5.82 -21.15 -1.30
CA SER A 477 -6.31 -22.45 -1.76
C SER A 477 -5.58 -23.64 -1.11
N THR A 478 -4.28 -23.50 -0.81
CA THR A 478 -3.50 -24.53 -0.11
C THR A 478 -3.97 -24.71 1.32
N VAL A 479 -4.25 -23.60 2.03
CA VAL A 479 -4.77 -23.62 3.41
C VAL A 479 -6.14 -24.30 3.49
N ARG A 480 -7.00 -24.12 2.47
CA ARG A 480 -8.31 -24.81 2.38
C ARG A 480 -8.22 -26.29 2.00
N ALA A 481 -7.10 -26.74 1.44
CA ALA A 481 -6.90 -28.14 1.09
C ALA A 481 -6.27 -28.95 2.24
N GLU A 482 -5.61 -28.26 3.18
CA GLU A 482 -4.95 -28.85 4.36
C GLU A 482 -5.83 -28.83 5.63
N ALA A 483 -6.84 -27.96 5.69
CA ALA A 483 -7.88 -27.90 6.72
C ALA A 483 -9.11 -28.76 6.32
#